data_AF-A0A7V0MA49-F1
#
_entry.id   AF-A0A7V0MA49-F1
#
_cell.length_a   1.000
_cell.length_b   1.000
_cell.length_c   1.000
_cell.angle_alpha   90.00
_cell.angle_beta   90.00
_cell.angle_gamma   90.00
#
_symmetry.space_group_name_H-M   'P 1'
#
loop_
_entity.id
_entity.type
_entity.pdbx_description
1 polymer ?
#
loop_
_entity_poly.entity_id
_entity_poly.type
_entity_poly.pdbx_seq_one_letter_code
_entity_poly.pdbx_strand_id
1 'polypeptide(L)'
;MRIRNLHPWNVTVKEAKEIQLNLSKRINLENHIREIRYIAGCDVSFDKETSYAAISIHDYKTLELVEEQSAKDRIRFPYIAGLLTFREGPVLL
;
A
#
# COMPACT_ATOMS: atom_id res chain seq x y z
N MET A 1 -2.70 3.48 12.94
CA MET A 1 -2.15 2.10 12.79
C MET A 1 -0.64 2.12 13.05
N ARG A 2 -0.02 1.03 13.53
CA ARG A 2 1.45 0.93 13.59
C ARG A 2 1.95 0.10 12.41
N ILE A 3 2.80 0.69 11.58
CA ILE A 3 3.42 0.03 10.41
C ILE A 3 4.88 -0.33 10.70
N ARG A 4 5.40 -1.35 10.02
CA ARG A 4 6.83 -1.72 10.07
C ARG A 4 7.57 -1.01 8.95
N ASN A 5 8.63 -0.28 9.28
CA ASN A 5 9.53 0.29 8.28
C ASN A 5 10.52 -0.80 7.80
N LEU A 6 10.27 -1.38 6.64
CA LEU A 6 11.02 -2.54 6.13
C LEU A 6 12.16 -2.17 5.18
N HIS A 7 12.06 -1.03 4.49
CA HIS A 7 13.03 -0.54 3.51
C HIS A 7 12.76 0.95 3.20
N PRO A 8 13.75 1.69 2.65
CA PRO A 8 13.50 3.03 2.13
C PRO A 8 12.65 2.99 0.86
N TRP A 9 11.93 4.09 0.60
CA TRP A 9 11.10 4.27 -0.61
C TRP A 9 11.82 5.03 -1.73
N ASN A 10 12.76 5.92 -1.39
CA ASN A 10 13.59 6.61 -2.36
C ASN A 10 14.73 5.70 -2.80
N VAL A 11 14.48 4.90 -3.83
CA VAL A 11 15.39 3.88 -4.34
C VAL A 11 15.39 3.88 -5.86
N THR A 12 16.46 3.37 -6.45
CA THR A 12 16.54 3.10 -7.89
C THR A 12 15.69 1.89 -8.26
N VAL A 13 15.42 1.73 -9.56
CA VAL A 13 14.73 0.55 -10.11
C VAL A 13 15.44 -0.76 -9.78
N LYS A 14 16.77 -0.74 -9.73
CA LYS A 14 17.58 -1.92 -9.39
C LYS A 14 17.39 -2.31 -7.92
N GLU A 15 17.54 -1.33 -7.02
CA GLU A 15 17.34 -1.53 -5.57
C GLU A 15 15.90 -1.95 -5.25
N ALA A 16 14.90 -1.37 -5.94
CA ALA A 16 13.50 -1.77 -5.81
C ALA A 16 13.28 -3.27 -6.10
N LYS A 17 13.90 -3.80 -7.16
CA LYS A 17 13.85 -5.24 -7.48
C LYS A 17 14.54 -6.08 -6.42
N GLU A 18 15.69 -5.65 -5.92
CA GLU A 18 16.42 -6.34 -4.85
C GLU A 18 15.59 -6.40 -3.55
N ILE A 19 14.92 -5.30 -3.21
CA ILE A 19 13.97 -5.23 -2.09
C ILE A 19 12.84 -6.25 -2.28
N GLN A 20 12.19 -6.28 -3.46
CA GLN A 20 11.14 -7.26 -3.75
C GLN A 20 11.62 -8.72 -3.62
N LEU A 21 12.79 -9.03 -4.17
CA LEU A 21 13.38 -10.37 -4.10
C LEU A 21 13.72 -10.80 -2.67
N ASN A 22 14.09 -9.85 -1.81
CA ASN A 22 14.36 -10.13 -0.41
C ASN A 22 13.08 -10.27 0.42
N LEU A 23 12.06 -9.44 0.14
CA LEU A 23 10.77 -9.50 0.82
C LEU A 23 9.94 -10.71 0.39
N SER A 24 10.05 -11.18 -0.86
CA SER A 24 9.29 -12.33 -1.36
C SER A 24 9.57 -13.60 -0.55
N LYS A 25 10.80 -13.75 -0.04
CA LYS A 25 11.22 -14.85 0.85
C LYS A 25 10.52 -14.85 2.21
N ARG A 26 9.84 -13.75 2.57
CA ARG A 26 9.15 -13.55 3.85
C ARG A 26 7.64 -13.64 3.72
N ILE A 27 7.11 -13.94 2.53
CA ILE A 27 5.67 -14.12 2.32
C ILE A 27 5.24 -15.41 3.04
N ASN A 28 4.25 -15.28 3.92
CA ASN A 28 3.53 -16.42 4.47
C ASN A 28 2.20 -16.56 3.70
N LEU A 29 1.98 -17.73 3.11
CA LEU A 29 0.78 -18.05 2.32
C LEU A 29 -0.31 -18.75 3.14
N GLU A 30 -0.06 -19.03 4.42
CA GLU A 30 -1.04 -19.64 5.31
C GLU A 30 -2.10 -18.63 5.77
N ASN A 31 -3.37 -19.05 5.77
CA ASN A 31 -4.45 -18.25 6.31
C ASN A 31 -4.57 -18.47 7.83
N HIS A 32 -4.25 -17.43 8.59
CA HIS A 32 -4.39 -17.42 10.06
C HIS A 32 -5.57 -16.57 10.55
N ILE A 33 -6.40 -16.03 9.66
CA ILE A 33 -7.53 -15.16 9.99
C ILE A 33 -8.72 -16.01 10.44
N ARG A 34 -9.19 -15.82 11.68
CA ARG A 34 -10.33 -16.56 12.24
C ARG A 34 -11.66 -15.81 12.17
N GLU A 35 -11.63 -14.51 12.43
CA GLU A 35 -12.80 -13.64 12.39
C GLU A 35 -12.40 -12.30 11.79
N ILE A 36 -13.29 -11.74 10.96
CA ILE A 36 -13.12 -10.44 10.33
C ILE A 36 -14.24 -9.53 10.83
N ARG A 37 -13.86 -8.45 11.51
CA ARG A 37 -14.78 -7.40 11.94
C ARG A 37 -14.83 -6.24 10.95
N TYR A 38 -13.67 -5.83 10.45
CA TYR A 38 -13.52 -4.72 9.52
C TYR A 38 -12.76 -5.16 8.28
N ILE A 39 -13.15 -4.60 7.13
CA ILE A 39 -12.41 -4.68 5.87
C ILE A 39 -12.02 -3.28 5.43
N ALA A 40 -10.89 -3.16 4.74
CA ALA A 40 -10.44 -1.89 4.18
C ALA A 40 -10.29 -1.99 2.66
N GLY A 41 -10.87 -1.03 1.94
CA GLY A 41 -10.54 -0.74 0.55
C GLY A 41 -9.48 0.35 0.50
N CYS A 42 -8.49 0.22 -0.37
CA CYS A 42 -7.46 1.22 -0.60
C CYS A 42 -7.38 1.50 -2.09
N ASP A 43 -7.28 2.76 -2.48
CA ASP A 43 -7.07 3.17 -3.86
C ASP A 43 -6.07 4.32 -3.95
N VAL A 44 -5.34 4.39 -5.06
CA VAL A 44 -4.42 5.49 -5.36
C VAL A 44 -4.69 6.02 -6.76
N SER A 45 -4.95 7.31 -6.85
CA SER A 45 -5.06 8.05 -8.11
C SER A 45 -3.89 9.01 -8.29
N PHE A 46 -3.67 9.46 -9.51
CA PHE A 46 -2.55 10.33 -9.87
C PHE A 46 -3.00 11.53 -10.68
N ASP A 47 -2.42 12.69 -10.39
CA ASP A 47 -2.28 13.79 -11.35
C ASP A 47 -0.84 13.87 -11.87
N LYS A 48 -0.48 14.96 -12.57
CA LYS A 48 0.84 15.16 -13.18
C LYS A 48 2.01 14.88 -12.21
N GLU A 49 1.95 15.40 -10.99
CA GLU A 49 3.06 15.31 -10.03
C GLU A 49 2.64 14.81 -8.64
N THR A 50 1.34 14.62 -8.41
CA THR A 50 0.76 14.28 -7.12
C THR A 50 0.06 12.93 -7.19
N SER A 51 0.28 12.09 -6.19
CA SER A 51 -0.52 10.91 -5.90
C SER A 51 -1.51 11.22 -4.80
N TYR A 52 -2.73 10.69 -4.90
CA TYR A 52 -3.79 10.79 -3.90
C TYR A 52 -4.19 9.38 -3.47
N ALA A 53 -4.04 9.07 -2.19
CA ALA A 53 -4.52 7.84 -1.60
C ALA A 53 -5.87 8.07 -0.90
N ALA A 54 -6.73 7.06 -0.97
CA ALA A 54 -7.94 6.96 -0.16
C ALA A 54 -8.03 5.57 0.45
N ILE A 55 -8.46 5.51 1.71
CA ILE A 55 -8.74 4.27 2.43
C ILE A 55 -10.15 4.39 3.01
N SER A 56 -10.99 3.39 2.77
CA SER A 56 -12.30 3.26 3.42
C SER A 56 -12.36 1.97 4.23
N ILE A 57 -12.76 2.06 5.48
CA ILE A 57 -12.93 0.95 6.41
C ILE A 57 -14.42 0.71 6.59
N HIS A 58 -14.85 -0.53 6.41
CA HIS A 58 -16.25 -0.93 6.50
C HIS A 58 -16.40 -2.05 7.54
N ASP A 59 -17.54 -2.11 8.22
CA ASP A 59 -17.93 -3.31 8.96
C ASP A 59 -18.11 -4.45 7.96
N TYR A 60 -17.49 -5.59 8.22
CA TYR A 60 -17.47 -6.70 7.27
C TYR A 60 -18.86 -7.33 7.06
N LYS A 61 -19.72 -7.31 8.09
CA LYS A 61 -21.05 -7.94 8.04
C LYS A 61 -22.08 -7.03 7.40
N THR A 62 -22.05 -5.73 7.71
CA THR A 62 -23.06 -4.78 7.22
C THR A 62 -22.62 -4.00 5.99
N LEU A 63 -21.31 -3.95 5.71
CA LEU A 63 -20.68 -3.10 4.70
C LEU A 63 -20.87 -1.59 4.95
N GLU A 64 -21.36 -1.20 6.12
CA GLU A 64 -21.49 0.20 6.51
C GLU A 64 -20.09 0.82 6.69
N LEU A 65 -19.94 2.05 6.20
CA LEU A 65 -18.71 2.81 6.36
C LEU A 65 -18.47 3.11 7.84
N VAL A 66 -17.28 2.76 8.31
CA VAL A 66 -16.82 2.98 9.69
C VAL A 66 -15.87 4.16 9.73
N GLU A 67 -14.93 4.24 8.79
CA GLU A 67 -13.94 5.31 8.73
C GLU A 67 -13.46 5.51 7.28
N GLU A 68 -13.12 6.74 6.92
CA GLU A 68 -12.41 7.06 5.69
C GLU A 68 -11.23 8.00 5.97
N GLN A 69 -10.13 7.81 5.24
CA GLN A 69 -8.97 8.67 5.30
C GLN A 69 -8.41 8.91 3.90
N SER A 70 -7.82 10.08 3.68
CA SER A 70 -7.13 10.40 2.43
C SER A 70 -5.79 11.07 2.69
N ALA A 71 -4.86 10.88 1.74
CA ALA A 71 -3.54 11.48 1.78
C ALA A 71 -3.11 11.90 0.38
N LYS A 72 -2.18 12.85 0.32
CA LYS A 72 -1.53 13.23 -0.94
C LYS A 72 -0.03 13.37 -0.73
N ASP A 73 0.74 12.97 -1.74
CA ASP A 73 2.19 13.15 -1.76
C ASP A 73 2.67 13.38 -3.20
N ARG A 74 3.89 13.90 -3.34
CA ARG A 74 4.54 14.06 -4.63
C ARG A 74 5.01 12.70 -5.15
N ILE A 75 4.77 12.44 -6.44
CA ILE A 75 5.27 11.26 -7.15
C ILE A 75 6.79 11.35 -7.28
N ARG A 76 7.50 10.34 -6.76
CA ARG A 76 8.98 10.25 -6.80
C ARG A 76 9.51 9.06 -7.61
N PHE A 77 8.65 8.08 -7.91
CA PHE A 77 9.02 6.86 -8.61
C PHE A 77 8.21 6.71 -9.91
N PRO A 78 8.86 6.39 -11.05
CA PRO A 78 8.17 6.27 -12.34
C PRO A 78 7.24 5.06 -12.38
N TYR A 79 6.25 5.07 -13.28
CA TYR A 79 5.44 3.88 -13.52
C TYR A 79 6.26 2.82 -14.27
N ILE A 80 6.50 1.69 -13.62
CA ILE A 80 7.20 0.53 -14.18
C ILE A 80 6.39 -0.72 -13.83
N ALA A 81 6.02 -1.49 -14.84
CA ALA A 81 5.29 -2.75 -14.64
C ALA A 81 6.06 -3.68 -13.67
N GLY A 82 5.37 -4.18 -12.66
CA GLY A 82 5.94 -5.02 -11.60
C GLY A 82 6.53 -4.26 -10.40
N LEU A 83 6.65 -2.92 -10.45
CA LEU A 83 7.21 -2.09 -9.37
C LEU A 83 6.21 -1.04 -8.84
N LEU A 84 4.91 -1.26 -9.04
CA LEU A 84 3.86 -0.28 -8.73
C LEU A 84 3.88 0.18 -7.25
N THR A 85 4.16 -0.74 -6.32
CA THR A 85 4.27 -0.45 -4.89
C THR A 85 5.28 0.66 -4.57
N PHE A 86 6.39 0.80 -5.31
CA PHE A 86 7.36 1.89 -5.04
C PHE A 86 6.84 3.27 -5.46
N ARG A 87 5.80 3.30 -6.29
CA ARG A 87 5.10 4.51 -6.72
C ARG A 87 3.92 4.85 -5.81
N GLU A 88 3.14 3.85 -5.39
CA GLU A 88 1.89 4.04 -4.63
C GLU A 88 2.06 3.89 -3.11
N GLY A 89 2.97 3.02 -2.68
CA GLY A 89 3.17 2.67 -1.28
C GLY A 89 3.42 3.87 -0.36
N PRO A 90 4.26 4.87 -0.71
CA PRO A 90 4.54 5.99 0.18
C PRO A 90 3.31 6.81 0.60
N VAL A 91 2.34 7.03 -0.30
CA VAL A 91 1.14 7.82 0.01
C VAL A 91 0.07 7.01 0.76
N LEU A 92 0.17 5.68 0.76
CA LEU A 92 -0.73 4.76 1.48
C LEU A 92 -0.33 4.50 2.94
N LEU A 93 0.88 4.91 3.35
CA LEU A 93 1.45 4.65 4.68
C LEU A 93 1.32 5.85 5.61
#